data_AF-A0AAP3CG91-F1
#
_entry.id   AF-A0AAP3CG91-F1
#
_cell.length_a   1.000
_cell.length_b   1.000
_cell.length_c   1.000
_cell.angle_alpha   90.00
_cell.angle_beta   90.00
_cell.angle_gamma   90.00
#
_symmetry.space_group_name_H-M   'P 1'
#
loop_
_entity.id
_entity.type
_entity.pdbx_description
1 polymer ?
#
loop_
_entity_poly.entity_id
_entity_poly.type
_entity_poly.pdbx_seq_one_letter_code
_entity_poly.pdbx_strand_id
1 'polypeptide(L)'
;MKKAFLALFMIVSIAVLAACGAGNDNQSKDNAKDGDLWASIKKKGVLTVGTEGTYEPFTFHDKDTDKLTGYDVEVITEAAKRLGLKVDFKETQWDSMFAGLNSKRFDVIA
;
A
#
# COMPACT_ATOMS: atom_id res chain seq x y z
N MET A 1 23.84 -16.33 48.92
CA MET A 1 23.73 -15.04 48.19
C MET A 1 23.70 -15.18 46.66
N LYS A 2 24.46 -16.10 46.04
CA LYS A 2 24.43 -16.29 44.56
C LYS A 2 23.14 -16.95 44.02
N LYS A 3 22.49 -17.81 44.81
CA LYS A 3 21.23 -18.50 44.45
C LYS A 3 19.99 -17.59 44.55
N ALA A 4 20.03 -16.58 45.43
CA ALA A 4 18.97 -15.57 45.55
C ALA A 4 19.01 -14.57 44.37
N PHE A 5 20.21 -14.27 43.86
CA PHE A 5 20.41 -13.40 42.70
C PHE A 5 19.94 -14.04 41.38
N LEU A 6 20.10 -15.37 41.24
CA LEU A 6 19.62 -16.14 40.08
C LEU A 6 18.09 -16.30 40.04
N ALA A 7 17.44 -16.42 41.21
CA ALA A 7 15.99 -16.47 41.30
C ALA A 7 15.31 -15.13 40.97
N LEU A 8 15.96 -14.00 41.32
CA LEU A 8 15.45 -12.66 41.04
C LEU A 8 15.51 -12.31 39.55
N PHE A 9 16.52 -12.82 38.82
CA PHE A 9 16.66 -12.58 37.38
C PHE A 9 15.66 -13.37 36.53
N MET A 10 15.16 -14.52 37.02
CA MET A 10 14.19 -15.36 36.31
C MET A 10 12.74 -14.83 36.43
N ILE A 11 12.42 -14.10 37.50
CA ILE A 11 11.09 -13.52 37.73
C ILE A 11 10.88 -12.24 36.89
N VAL A 12 11.94 -11.47 36.63
CA VAL A 12 11.87 -10.26 35.79
C VAL A 12 11.55 -10.59 34.32
N SER A 13 11.97 -11.74 33.83
CA SER A 13 11.72 -12.18 32.45
C SER A 13 10.25 -12.50 32.15
N ILE A 14 9.46 -12.90 33.16
CA ILE A 14 8.04 -13.24 32.99
C ILE A 14 7.17 -11.97 33.04
N ALA A 15 7.61 -10.93 33.73
CA ALA A 15 6.87 -9.66 33.84
C ALA A 15 6.87 -8.84 32.53
N VAL A 16 7.87 -9.02 31.66
CA VAL A 16 7.94 -8.30 30.37
C VAL A 16 6.94 -8.85 29.34
N LEU A 17 6.54 -10.13 29.43
CA LEU A 17 5.58 -10.73 28.49
C LEU A 17 4.10 -10.42 28.81
N ALA A 18 3.78 -10.05 30.05
CA ALA A 18 2.39 -9.76 30.45
C ALA A 18 1.93 -8.33 30.08
N ALA A 19 2.84 -7.44 29.68
CA ALA A 19 2.52 -6.06 29.33
C ALA A 19 2.07 -5.85 27.87
N CYS A 20 2.17 -6.88 27.01
CA CYS A 20 1.64 -6.84 25.64
C CYS A 20 0.37 -7.69 25.44
N GLY A 21 -0.17 -8.29 26.52
CA GLY A 21 -1.24 -9.28 26.45
C GLY A 21 -2.53 -8.91 27.16
N ALA A 22 -2.71 -7.66 27.59
CA ALA A 22 -4.01 -7.17 28.04
C ALA A 22 -4.87 -6.88 26.79
N GLY A 23 -5.61 -7.91 26.37
CA GLY A 23 -6.57 -7.88 25.28
C GLY A 23 -7.54 -6.73 25.46
N ASN A 24 -7.32 -5.67 24.67
CA ASN A 24 -8.27 -4.61 24.47
C ASN A 24 -9.37 -5.18 23.58
N ASP A 25 -10.57 -5.26 24.14
CA ASP A 25 -11.78 -5.72 23.46
C ASP A 25 -11.89 -5.13 22.05
N ASN A 26 -12.31 -6.02 21.15
CA ASN A 26 -12.74 -5.73 19.79
C ASN A 26 -13.62 -4.47 19.76
N GLN A 27 -12.99 -3.36 19.42
CA GLN A 27 -13.64 -2.31 18.67
C GLN A 27 -12.76 -2.04 17.46
N SER A 28 -12.88 -2.92 16.46
CA SER A 28 -12.71 -2.53 15.06
C SER A 28 -13.73 -1.43 14.76
N LYS A 29 -13.44 -0.23 15.24
CA LYS A 29 -13.87 0.99 14.58
C LYS A 29 -13.02 1.09 13.33
N ASP A 30 -13.35 0.29 12.32
CA ASP A 30 -13.17 0.69 10.93
C ASP A 30 -14.11 1.86 10.65
N ASN A 31 -13.80 2.98 11.28
CA ASN A 31 -14.01 4.28 10.72
C ASN A 31 -12.60 4.80 10.45
N ALA A 32 -11.91 4.15 9.51
CA ALA A 32 -10.97 4.88 8.69
C ALA A 32 -11.78 6.09 8.21
N LYS A 33 -11.49 7.26 8.78
CA LYS A 33 -11.87 8.53 8.19
C LYS A 33 -11.14 8.53 6.86
N ASP A 34 -11.80 7.97 5.85
CA ASP A 34 -11.37 8.01 4.48
C ASP A 34 -11.47 9.49 4.12
N GLY A 35 -10.37 10.21 4.42
CA GLY A 35 -10.21 11.57 3.95
C GLY A 35 -10.41 11.50 2.45
N ASP A 36 -11.29 12.36 1.94
CA ASP A 36 -11.66 12.41 0.53
C ASP A 36 -10.44 12.12 -0.36
N LEU A 37 -10.41 10.92 -0.94
CA LEU A 37 -9.28 10.44 -1.76
C LEU A 37 -9.06 11.41 -2.91
N TRP A 38 -10.14 11.93 -3.47
CA TRP A 38 -10.09 12.89 -4.56
C TRP A 38 -9.50 14.23 -4.13
N ALA A 39 -9.87 14.75 -2.96
CA ALA A 39 -9.22 15.94 -2.40
C ALA A 39 -7.71 15.71 -2.18
N SER A 40 -7.34 14.52 -1.72
CA SER A 40 -5.94 14.15 -1.51
C SER A 40 -5.16 14.09 -2.83
N ILE A 41 -5.73 13.45 -3.87
CA ILE A 41 -5.16 13.37 -5.23
C ILE A 41 -4.99 14.76 -5.84
N LYS A 42 -6.03 15.60 -5.80
CA LYS A 42 -5.95 16.97 -6.31
C LYS A 42 -4.88 17.80 -5.59
N LYS A 43 -4.76 17.63 -4.27
CA LYS A 43 -3.74 18.35 -3.49
C LYS A 43 -2.32 17.91 -3.85
N LYS A 44 -2.07 16.61 -4.09
CA LYS A 44 -0.74 16.10 -4.48
C LYS A 44 -0.42 16.35 -5.96
N GLY A 45 -1.43 16.49 -6.82
CA GLY A 45 -1.24 16.69 -8.27
C GLY A 45 -0.70 15.45 -9.02
N VAL A 46 -0.74 14.28 -8.37
CA VAL A 46 -0.22 13.01 -8.90
C VAL A 46 -1.25 11.91 -8.65
N LEU A 47 -1.61 11.16 -9.69
CA LEU A 47 -2.41 9.94 -9.61
C LEU A 47 -1.45 8.74 -9.62
N THR A 48 -1.41 7.97 -8.51
CA THR A 48 -0.62 6.73 -8.46
C THR A 48 -1.48 5.57 -8.93
N VAL A 49 -0.95 4.78 -9.87
CA VAL A 49 -1.73 3.79 -10.62
C VAL A 49 -1.05 2.43 -10.56
N GLY A 50 -1.71 1.43 -9.97
CA GLY A 50 -1.24 0.04 -10.00
C GLY A 50 -1.49 -0.58 -11.37
N THR A 51 -0.50 -1.26 -11.94
CA THR A 51 -0.66 -2.01 -13.21
C THR A 51 0.37 -3.14 -13.30
N GLU A 52 0.26 -4.05 -14.27
CA GLU A 52 1.18 -5.21 -14.35
C GLU A 52 2.44 -4.97 -15.18
N GLY A 53 2.36 -4.24 -16.29
CA GLY A 53 3.50 -3.97 -17.19
C GLY A 53 3.96 -5.16 -18.04
N THR A 54 3.25 -6.30 -17.98
CA THR A 54 3.59 -7.55 -18.70
C THR A 54 2.41 -8.18 -19.43
N TYR A 55 1.26 -7.51 -19.47
CA TYR A 55 0.01 -8.01 -20.05
C TYR A 55 -0.36 -7.25 -21.34
N GLU A 56 0.23 -7.66 -22.47
CA GLU A 56 -0.07 -7.11 -23.80
C GLU A 56 -1.50 -7.52 -24.26
N PRO A 57 -2.31 -6.61 -24.85
CA PRO A 57 -2.02 -5.23 -25.26
C PRO A 57 -2.46 -4.15 -24.25
N PHE A 58 -2.73 -4.53 -23.00
CA PHE A 58 -3.38 -3.69 -21.99
C PHE A 58 -2.39 -2.86 -21.17
N THR A 59 -1.33 -3.50 -20.69
CA THR A 59 -0.27 -2.88 -19.91
C THR A 59 1.03 -3.65 -20.14
N PHE A 60 1.94 -3.09 -20.94
CA PHE A 60 3.17 -3.77 -21.34
C PHE A 60 4.27 -2.75 -21.66
N HIS A 61 5.52 -3.22 -21.67
CA HIS A 61 6.64 -2.41 -22.15
C HIS A 61 6.81 -2.52 -23.67
N ASP A 62 6.80 -1.37 -24.33
CA ASP A 62 7.12 -1.27 -25.75
C ASP A 62 8.54 -1.79 -26.04
N LYS A 63 8.68 -2.64 -27.06
CA LYS A 63 9.93 -3.37 -27.33
C LYS A 63 11.08 -2.48 -27.79
N ASP A 64 10.76 -1.35 -28.42
CA ASP A 64 11.77 -0.46 -29.00
C ASP A 64 12.21 0.62 -27.99
N THR A 65 11.28 1.09 -27.16
CA THR A 65 11.49 2.22 -26.25
C THR A 65 11.60 1.84 -24.79
N ASP A 66 11.25 0.60 -24.43
CA ASP A 66 11.17 0.09 -23.05
C ASP A 66 10.24 0.94 -22.17
N LYS A 67 9.26 1.62 -22.78
CA LYS A 67 8.28 2.45 -22.08
C LYS A 67 7.02 1.66 -21.82
N LEU A 68 6.50 1.79 -20.60
CA LEU A 68 5.20 1.27 -20.23
C LEU A 68 4.12 1.93 -21.09
N THR A 69 3.34 1.10 -21.78
CA THR A 69 2.25 1.48 -22.69
C THR A 69 1.16 0.40 -22.67
N GLY A 70 0.19 0.50 -23.58
CA GLY A 70 -0.96 -0.39 -23.67
C GLY A 70 -2.27 0.36 -23.41
N TYR A 71 -3.38 -0.29 -23.75
CA TYR A 71 -4.69 0.35 -23.74
C TYR A 71 -5.01 1.05 -22.40
N ASP A 72 -4.86 0.35 -21.27
CA ASP A 72 -5.20 0.85 -19.94
C ASP A 72 -4.24 1.96 -19.50
N VAL A 73 -2.95 1.83 -19.83
CA VAL A 73 -1.92 2.85 -19.59
C VAL A 73 -2.23 4.14 -20.33
N GLU A 74 -2.58 4.06 -21.62
CA GLU A 74 -2.88 5.24 -22.45
C GLU A 74 -4.21 5.89 -22.05
N VAL A 75 -5.24 5.09 -21.73
CA VAL A 75 -6.54 5.59 -21.26
C VAL A 75 -6.39 6.36 -19.96
N ILE A 76 -5.66 5.82 -18.98
CA ILE A 76 -5.44 6.50 -17.70
C ILE A 76 -4.54 7.73 -17.87
N THR A 77 -3.55 7.66 -18.75
CA THR A 77 -2.69 8.81 -19.06
C THR A 77 -3.50 9.98 -19.62
N GLU A 78 -4.38 9.73 -20.59
CA GLU A 78 -5.25 10.76 -21.15
C GLU A 78 -6.30 11.25 -20.12
N ALA A 79 -6.87 10.37 -19.30
CA ALA A 79 -7.78 10.75 -18.22
C ALA A 79 -7.10 11.68 -17.19
N ALA A 80 -5.91 11.31 -16.71
CA ALA A 80 -5.14 12.10 -15.77
C ALA A 80 -4.74 13.46 -16.36
N LYS A 81 -4.37 13.51 -17.65
CA LYS A 81 -4.08 14.76 -18.36
C LYS A 81 -5.29 15.70 -18.39
N ARG A 82 -6.49 15.19 -18.67
CA ARG A 82 -7.73 16.00 -18.62
C ARG A 82 -8.05 16.52 -17.22
N LEU A 83 -7.62 15.79 -16.19
CA LEU A 83 -7.75 16.19 -14.79
C LEU A 83 -6.62 17.10 -14.30
N GLY A 84 -5.62 17.40 -15.13
CA GLY A 84 -4.46 18.21 -14.74
C GLY A 84 -3.51 17.50 -13.77
N LEU A 85 -3.49 16.17 -13.77
CA LEU A 85 -2.67 15.34 -12.88
C LEU A 85 -1.49 14.72 -13.64
N LYS A 86 -0.38 14.50 -12.93
CA LYS A 86 0.70 13.61 -13.39
C LYS A 86 0.33 12.16 -13.06
N VAL A 87 0.79 11.21 -13.87
CA VAL A 87 0.64 9.78 -13.56
C VAL A 87 1.95 9.21 -13.03
N ASP A 88 1.84 8.36 -12.01
CA ASP A 88 2.95 7.58 -11.46
C ASP A 88 2.53 6.12 -11.41
N PHE A 89 2.94 5.35 -12.42
CA PHE A 89 2.63 3.93 -12.51
C PHE A 89 3.46 3.11 -11.51
N LYS A 90 2.78 2.21 -10.81
CA LYS A 90 3.33 1.29 -9.81
C LYS A 90 3.11 -0.12 -10.31
N GLU A 91 4.10 -0.63 -11.04
CA GLU A 91 4.06 -2.00 -11.51
C GLU A 91 4.03 -3.00 -10.35
N THR A 92 3.10 -3.95 -10.40
CA THR A 92 2.94 -5.01 -9.40
C THR A 92 2.37 -6.26 -10.05
N GLN A 93 2.68 -7.41 -9.47
CA GLN A 93 2.10 -8.70 -9.89
C GLN A 93 0.59 -8.71 -9.61
N TRP A 94 -0.19 -9.37 -10.48
CA TRP A 94 -1.64 -9.55 -10.34
C TRP A 94 -2.09 -9.97 -8.94
N ASP A 95 -1.44 -11.00 -8.38
CA ASP A 95 -1.77 -11.56 -7.05
C ASP A 95 -1.63 -10.54 -5.91
N SER A 96 -0.83 -9.49 -6.12
CA SER A 96 -0.59 -8.42 -5.15
C SER A 96 -1.38 -7.13 -5.44
N MET A 97 -2.16 -7.08 -6.51
CA MET A 97 -2.81 -5.84 -6.98
C MET A 97 -3.81 -5.31 -5.93
N PHE A 98 -4.75 -6.14 -5.49
CA PHE A 98 -5.76 -5.72 -4.51
C PHE A 98 -5.17 -5.47 -3.13
N ALA A 99 -4.14 -6.22 -2.73
CA ALA A 99 -3.40 -5.94 -1.50
C ALA A 99 -2.70 -4.58 -1.58
N GLY A 100 -2.13 -4.23 -2.74
CA GLY A 100 -1.56 -2.91 -3.01
C GLY A 100 -2.58 -1.79 -2.92
N LEU A 101 -3.76 -1.98 -3.51
CA LEU A 101 -4.87 -1.02 -3.45
C LEU A 101 -5.33 -0.81 -2.00
N ASN A 102 -5.60 -1.89 -1.27
CA ASN A 102 -6.09 -1.84 0.11
C ASN A 102 -5.08 -1.20 1.08
N SER A 103 -3.78 -1.40 0.83
CA SER A 103 -2.69 -0.78 1.59
C SER A 103 -2.35 0.65 1.13
N LYS A 104 -3.12 1.20 0.18
CA LYS A 104 -2.94 2.56 -0.38
C LYS A 104 -1.57 2.77 -1.04
N ARG A 105 -0.98 1.72 -1.62
CA ARG A 105 0.26 1.81 -2.44
C ARG A 105 0.04 2.56 -3.75
N PHE A 106 -1.19 2.55 -4.25
CA PHE A 106 -1.67 3.32 -5.40
C PHE A 106 -3.14 3.69 -5.20
N ASP A 107 -3.61 4.72 -5.90
CA ASP A 107 -4.96 5.26 -5.76
C ASP A 107 -5.99 4.47 -6.58
N VAL A 108 -5.57 3.93 -7.73
CA VAL A 108 -6.42 3.25 -8.71
C VAL A 108 -5.62 2.13 -9.42
N ILE A 109 -6.33 1.22 -10.08
CA ILE A 109 -5.75 0.14 -10.90
C ILE A 109 -6.01 0.48 -12.38
N ALA A 110 -4.98 0.31 -13.21
CA ALA A 110 -5.05 0.25 -14.67
C ALA A 110 -5.13 -1.20 -15.13
#